data_AF-A0A2E6TU62-F1
#
_entry.id   AF-A0A2E6TU62-F1
#
_cell.length_a   1.000
_cell.length_b   1.000
_cell.length_c   1.000
_cell.angle_alpha   90.00
_cell.angle_beta   90.00
_cell.angle_gamma   90.00
#
_symmetry.space_group_name_H-M   'P 1'
#
loop_
_entity.id
_entity.type
_entity.pdbx_description
1 polymer ?
#
loop_
_entity_poly.entity_id
_entity_poly.type
_entity_poly.pdbx_seq_one_letter_code
_entity_poly.pdbx_strand_id
1 'polypeptide(L)'
;MGVLVASFAGTTLDTACRLQRYVVQELAATLGGKAGADGPPPAALFALLQNKHGATIFAVAIAAAMAAIPQGGAEWSLANAGKGGLTLWPLFGATNQLLAGLSFLVITFYLWRRGRAIWFLVLPMVFMLIMPMWAMLHQLFIAPGWLKAGQVDYLLGGIGLATIALEIWMIVEAIKLFPKAKGVLEENALDQTEGLRAES
;
A
#
# COMPACT_ATOMS: atom_id res chain seq x y z
N MET A 1 -30.16 -13.97 1.11
CA MET A 1 -29.28 -12.81 0.83
C MET A 1 -28.39 -12.42 2.01
N GLY A 2 -28.92 -12.24 3.23
CA GLY A 2 -28.11 -11.83 4.39
C GLY A 2 -26.90 -12.72 4.72
N VAL A 3 -27.06 -14.05 4.69
CA VAL A 3 -25.95 -14.99 4.94
C VAL A 3 -24.85 -14.85 3.88
N LEU A 4 -25.21 -14.70 2.59
CA LEU A 4 -24.24 -14.54 1.51
C LEU A 4 -23.43 -13.25 1.67
N VAL A 5 -24.09 -12.13 2.00
CA VAL A 5 -23.41 -10.84 2.24
C VAL A 5 -22.50 -10.93 3.47
N ALA A 6 -22.97 -11.54 4.56
CA ALA A 6 -22.17 -11.72 5.76
C ALA A 6 -20.95 -12.63 5.53
N SER A 7 -21.12 -13.73 4.80
CA SER A 7 -20.00 -14.63 4.46
C SER A 7 -18.98 -13.96 3.53
N PHE A 8 -19.43 -13.24 2.50
CA PHE A 8 -18.54 -12.49 1.61
C PHE A 8 -17.76 -11.41 2.38
N ALA A 9 -18.45 -10.63 3.21
CA ALA A 9 -17.83 -9.62 4.06
C ALA A 9 -16.83 -10.26 5.03
N GLY A 10 -17.18 -11.39 5.64
CA GLY A 10 -16.30 -12.14 6.56
C GLY A 10 -15.02 -12.63 5.89
N THR A 11 -15.10 -13.25 4.70
CA THR A 11 -13.92 -13.73 3.97
C THR A 11 -13.04 -12.57 3.48
N THR A 12 -13.65 -11.47 3.05
CA THR A 12 -12.92 -10.26 2.64
C THR A 12 -12.21 -9.62 3.83
N LEU A 13 -12.88 -9.52 4.98
CA LEU A 13 -12.32 -8.98 6.21
C LEU A 13 -11.15 -9.82 6.73
N ASP A 14 -11.29 -11.15 6.70
CA ASP A 14 -10.20 -12.08 7.07
C ASP A 14 -8.98 -11.89 6.17
N THR A 15 -9.18 -11.79 4.85
CA THR A 15 -8.09 -11.55 3.90
C THR A 15 -7.43 -10.19 4.12
N ALA A 16 -8.23 -9.12 4.29
CA ALA A 16 -7.72 -7.78 4.54
C ALA A 16 -6.90 -7.71 5.83
N CYS A 17 -7.37 -8.33 6.91
CA CYS A 17 -6.65 -8.37 8.18
C CYS A 17 -5.31 -9.14 8.06
N ARG A 18 -5.27 -10.22 7.28
CA ARG A 18 -4.01 -10.95 7.02
C ARG A 18 -3.02 -10.10 6.22
N LEU A 19 -3.47 -9.43 5.17
CA LEU A 19 -2.63 -8.54 4.36
C LEU A 19 -2.11 -7.35 5.17
N GLN A 20 -2.97 -6.71 5.96
CA GLN A 20 -2.56 -5.62 6.84
C GLN A 20 -1.51 -6.08 7.85
N ARG A 21 -1.67 -7.28 8.42
CA ARG A 21 -0.65 -7.88 9.28
C ARG A 21 0.69 -8.05 8.56
N TYR A 22 0.70 -8.56 7.32
CA TYR A 22 1.94 -8.70 6.56
C TYR A 22 2.60 -7.35 6.30
N VAL A 23 1.83 -6.34 5.90
CA VAL A 23 2.35 -4.97 5.70
C VAL A 23 2.97 -4.42 7.00
N VAL A 24 2.31 -4.60 8.14
CA VAL A 24 2.85 -4.16 9.45
C VAL A 24 4.16 -4.86 9.78
N GLN A 25 4.24 -6.18 9.56
CA GLN A 25 5.45 -6.96 9.82
C GLN A 25 6.61 -6.52 8.92
N GLU A 26 6.35 -6.32 7.61
CA GLU A 26 7.36 -5.87 6.65
C GLU A 26 7.86 -4.45 6.96
N LEU A 27 6.96 -3.52 7.32
CA LEU A 27 7.35 -2.17 7.71
C LEU A 27 8.16 -2.17 9.01
N ALA A 28 7.75 -2.96 10.00
CA ALA A 28 8.46 -3.06 11.27
C ALA A 28 9.85 -3.70 11.10
N ALA A 29 10.02 -4.65 10.17
CA ALA A 29 11.30 -5.23 9.82
C ALA A 29 12.20 -4.24 9.05
N THR A 30 11.62 -3.48 8.12
CA THR A 30 12.36 -2.51 7.29
C THR A 30 12.85 -1.31 8.11
N LEU A 31 12.03 -0.78 9.02
CA LEU A 31 12.35 0.41 9.81
C LEU A 31 13.11 0.11 11.11
N GLY A 32 12.77 -1.00 11.78
CA GLY A 32 13.30 -1.35 13.09
C GLY A 32 14.45 -2.36 13.07
N GLY A 33 14.77 -2.94 11.91
CA GLY A 33 15.69 -4.07 11.78
C GLY A 33 14.97 -5.41 11.99
N LYS A 34 15.38 -6.44 11.23
CA LYS A 34 14.75 -7.76 11.26
C LYS A 34 15.11 -8.49 12.55
N ALA A 35 14.10 -8.89 13.33
CA ALA A 35 14.27 -9.70 14.52
C ALA A 35 14.90 -11.05 14.16
N GLY A 36 16.05 -11.36 14.77
CA GLY A 36 16.79 -12.61 14.52
C GLY A 36 17.78 -12.55 13.36
N ALA A 37 18.05 -11.38 12.77
CA ALA A 37 19.27 -11.17 11.97
C ALA A 37 20.47 -10.91 12.89
N ASP A 38 21.71 -11.11 12.42
CA ASP A 38 22.98 -10.96 13.16
C ASP A 38 23.30 -9.52 13.64
N GLY A 39 22.30 -8.65 13.72
CA GLY A 39 22.41 -7.25 14.15
C GLY A 39 21.85 -6.98 15.55
N PRO A 40 21.90 -5.72 16.01
CA PRO A 40 21.31 -5.32 17.28
C PRO A 40 19.81 -5.60 17.29
N PRO A 41 19.24 -6.07 18.42
CA PRO A 41 17.83 -6.39 18.49
C PRO A 41 16.98 -5.15 18.20
N PRO A 42 15.88 -5.30 17.42
CA PRO A 42 14.96 -4.19 17.17
C PRO A 42 14.39 -3.66 18.50
N ALA A 43 14.07 -2.37 18.55
CA ALA A 43 13.41 -1.80 19.71
C ALA A 43 12.13 -2.59 20.05
N ALA A 44 11.79 -2.71 21.34
CA ALA A 44 10.74 -3.62 21.82
C ALA A 44 9.41 -3.48 21.05
N LEU A 45 9.03 -2.26 20.67
CA LEU A 45 7.83 -2.01 19.86
C LEU A 45 7.91 -2.64 18.46
N PHE A 46 9.04 -2.50 17.76
CA PHE A 46 9.24 -3.10 16.44
C PHE A 46 9.33 -4.64 16.53
N ALA A 47 9.93 -5.17 17.59
CA ALA A 47 9.96 -6.62 17.83
C ALA A 47 8.53 -7.19 18.03
N LEU A 48 7.67 -6.48 18.78
CA LEU A 48 6.27 -6.88 18.98
C LEU A 48 5.46 -6.81 17.68
N LEU A 49 5.69 -5.79 16.85
CA LEU A 49 5.01 -5.62 15.56
C LEU A 49 5.52 -6.58 14.46
N GLN A 50 6.65 -7.25 14.67
CA GLN A 50 7.12 -8.33 13.80
C GLN A 50 6.51 -9.69 14.19
N ASN A 51 6.08 -9.89 15.45
CA ASN A 51 5.42 -11.12 15.87
C ASN A 51 4.00 -11.23 15.29
N LYS A 52 3.62 -12.44 14.85
CA LYS A 52 2.26 -12.76 14.36
C LYS A 52 1.17 -12.22 15.27
N HIS A 53 1.28 -12.40 16.59
CA HIS A 53 0.22 -12.00 17.52
C HIS A 53 0.16 -10.48 17.72
N GLY A 54 1.30 -9.83 17.94
CA GLY A 54 1.37 -8.37 18.12
C GLY A 54 0.91 -7.62 16.86
N ALA A 55 1.37 -8.06 15.69
CA ALA A 55 0.96 -7.51 14.41
C ALA A 55 -0.54 -7.72 14.12
N THR A 56 -1.11 -8.88 14.47
CA THR A 56 -2.55 -9.14 14.31
C THR A 56 -3.37 -8.23 15.21
N ILE A 57 -3.02 -8.14 16.50
CA ILE A 57 -3.74 -7.31 17.47
C ILE A 57 -3.70 -5.85 17.02
N PHE A 58 -2.54 -5.37 16.59
CA PHE A 58 -2.38 -4.01 16.07
C PHE A 58 -3.24 -3.76 14.82
N ALA A 59 -3.22 -4.67 13.85
CA ALA A 59 -4.02 -4.55 12.63
C ALA A 59 -5.53 -4.49 12.94
N VAL A 60 -6.02 -5.42 13.78
CA VAL A 60 -7.43 -5.48 14.19
C VAL A 60 -7.81 -4.24 15.00
N ALA A 61 -6.95 -3.79 15.92
CA ALA A 61 -7.23 -2.63 16.76
C ALA A 61 -7.37 -1.34 15.92
N ILE A 62 -6.49 -1.12 14.94
CA ILE A 62 -6.59 0.05 14.05
C ILE A 62 -7.83 -0.04 13.16
N ALA A 63 -8.13 -1.23 12.61
CA ALA A 63 -9.32 -1.43 11.79
C ALA A 63 -10.61 -1.19 12.61
N ALA A 64 -10.67 -1.69 13.84
CA ALA A 64 -11.79 -1.48 14.76
C ALA A 64 -11.91 -0.01 15.17
N ALA A 65 -10.79 0.66 15.48
CA ALA A 65 -10.77 2.09 15.77
C ALA A 65 -11.30 2.91 14.60
N MET A 66 -10.84 2.61 13.38
CA MET A 66 -11.32 3.27 12.16
C MET A 66 -12.81 3.02 11.92
N ALA A 67 -13.29 1.80 12.12
CA ALA A 67 -14.71 1.47 11.99
C ALA A 67 -15.58 2.19 13.05
N ALA A 68 -15.04 2.44 14.23
CA ALA A 68 -15.73 3.12 15.33
C ALA A 68 -15.79 4.65 15.16
N ILE A 69 -15.07 5.24 14.20
CA ILE A 69 -15.13 6.68 13.93
C ILE A 69 -16.54 7.05 13.41
N PRO A 70 -17.28 7.95 14.09
CA PRO A 70 -18.57 8.42 13.61
C PRO A 70 -18.40 9.32 12.38
N GLN A 71 -19.36 9.26 11.46
CA GLN A 71 -19.34 10.09 10.26
C GLN A 71 -19.72 11.55 10.56
N GLY A 72 -19.05 12.49 9.88
CA GLY A 72 -19.46 13.90 9.87
C GLY A 72 -19.38 14.61 11.22
N GLY A 73 -18.51 14.16 12.14
CA GLY A 73 -18.36 14.76 13.47
C GLY A 73 -19.55 14.51 14.42
N ALA A 74 -20.43 13.57 14.09
CA ALA A 74 -21.52 13.16 14.98
C ALA A 74 -20.97 12.57 16.29
N GLU A 75 -21.74 12.69 17.38
CA GLU A 75 -21.36 12.08 18.65
C GLU A 75 -21.18 10.57 18.52
N TRP A 76 -20.18 10.05 19.26
CA TRP A 76 -19.93 8.63 19.31
C TRP A 76 -21.14 7.92 19.94
N SER A 77 -21.73 6.99 19.19
CA SER A 77 -22.81 6.14 19.66
C SER A 77 -22.70 4.77 18.99
N LEU A 78 -23.23 3.73 19.63
CA LEU A 78 -23.24 2.38 19.05
C LEU A 78 -24.02 2.32 17.72
N ALA A 79 -24.99 3.22 17.53
CA ALA A 79 -25.76 3.34 16.28
C ALA A 79 -24.97 4.04 15.15
N ASN A 80 -23.99 4.89 15.50
CA ASN A 80 -23.13 5.58 14.54
C ASN A 80 -21.79 4.84 14.32
N ALA A 81 -21.43 3.91 15.20
CA ALA A 81 -20.29 3.02 15.04
C ALA A 81 -20.49 2.07 13.84
N GLY A 82 -19.41 1.75 13.12
CA GLY A 82 -19.42 0.91 11.92
C GLY A 82 -19.54 1.66 10.59
N LYS A 83 -19.73 2.99 10.64
CA LYS A 83 -19.81 3.83 9.43
C LYS A 83 -18.48 4.47 9.04
N GLY A 84 -17.43 4.37 9.85
CA GLY A 84 -16.13 5.01 9.57
C GLY A 84 -15.50 4.61 8.23
N GLY A 85 -15.81 3.42 7.72
CA GLY A 85 -15.36 2.97 6.39
C GLY A 85 -15.86 3.85 5.23
N LEU A 86 -17.08 4.41 5.29
CA LEU A 86 -17.55 5.27 4.20
C LEU A 86 -16.89 6.65 4.23
N THR A 87 -16.30 7.06 5.35
CA THR A 87 -15.48 8.28 5.42
C THR A 87 -14.27 8.16 4.51
N LEU A 88 -13.60 7.00 4.51
CA LEU A 88 -12.42 6.74 3.67
C LEU A 88 -12.74 6.42 2.21
N TRP A 89 -14.01 6.19 1.88
CA TRP A 89 -14.45 5.78 0.53
C TRP A 89 -13.91 6.68 -0.60
N PRO A 90 -13.88 8.02 -0.48
CA PRO A 90 -13.36 8.88 -1.54
C PRO A 90 -11.88 8.60 -1.91
N LEU A 91 -11.07 8.16 -0.95
CA LEU A 91 -9.66 7.80 -1.19
C LEU A 91 -9.49 6.48 -1.94
N PHE A 92 -10.51 5.60 -1.89
CA PHE A 92 -10.41 4.22 -2.38
C PHE A 92 -10.03 4.15 -3.86
N GLY A 93 -10.65 4.98 -4.70
CA GLY A 93 -10.39 4.99 -6.13
C GLY A 93 -8.95 5.35 -6.48
N ALA A 94 -8.43 6.42 -5.87
CA ALA A 94 -7.06 6.88 -6.10
C ALA A 94 -6.04 5.88 -5.57
N THR A 95 -6.21 5.37 -4.34
CA THR A 95 -5.28 4.40 -3.75
C THR A 95 -5.22 3.09 -4.54
N ASN A 96 -6.35 2.61 -5.09
CA ASN A 96 -6.35 1.41 -5.92
C ASN A 96 -5.60 1.61 -7.25
N GLN A 97 -5.75 2.79 -7.87
CA GLN A 97 -5.00 3.10 -9.09
C GLN A 97 -3.51 3.21 -8.80
N LEU A 98 -3.12 3.77 -7.65
CA LEU A 98 -1.72 3.82 -7.22
C LEU A 98 -1.12 2.40 -7.05
N LEU A 99 -1.86 1.46 -6.44
CA LEU A 99 -1.43 0.05 -6.34
C LEU A 99 -1.31 -0.63 -7.71
N ALA A 100 -2.20 -0.29 -8.65
CA ALA A 100 -2.07 -0.73 -10.03
C ALA A 100 -0.82 -0.13 -10.69
N GLY A 101 -0.55 1.15 -10.46
CA GLY A 101 0.66 1.85 -10.91
C GLY A 101 1.95 1.20 -10.39
N LEU A 102 2.00 0.87 -9.08
CA LEU A 102 3.10 0.12 -8.48
C LEU A 102 3.27 -1.27 -9.12
N SER A 103 2.17 -1.96 -9.39
CA SER A 103 2.21 -3.28 -10.05
C SER A 103 2.79 -3.19 -11.46
N PHE A 104 2.33 -2.22 -12.26
CA PHE A 104 2.90 -1.95 -13.59
C PHE A 104 4.36 -1.56 -13.52
N LEU A 105 4.75 -0.76 -12.52
CA LEU A 105 6.13 -0.37 -12.28
C LEU A 105 7.02 -1.59 -12.04
N VAL A 106 6.64 -2.48 -11.11
CA VAL A 106 7.38 -3.70 -10.80
C VAL A 106 7.53 -4.60 -12.03
N ILE A 107 6.46 -4.82 -12.80
CA ILE A 107 6.51 -5.64 -14.02
C ILE A 107 7.39 -4.98 -15.09
N THR A 108 7.31 -3.66 -15.24
CA THR A 108 8.15 -2.89 -16.17
C THR A 108 9.62 -3.06 -15.82
N PHE A 109 9.99 -2.91 -14.55
CA PHE A 109 11.36 -3.17 -14.08
C PHE A 109 11.79 -4.61 -14.32
N TYR A 110 10.89 -5.57 -14.05
CA TYR A 110 11.15 -6.99 -14.27
C TYR A 110 11.45 -7.34 -15.73
N LEU A 111 10.77 -6.72 -16.69
CA LEU A 111 11.02 -6.93 -18.12
C LEU A 111 12.24 -6.12 -18.60
N TRP A 112 12.42 -4.92 -18.09
CA TRP A 112 13.54 -4.04 -18.41
C TRP A 112 14.88 -4.68 -18.05
N ARG A 113 15.01 -5.26 -16.85
CA ARG A 113 16.23 -5.98 -16.44
C ARG A 113 16.57 -7.17 -17.35
N ARG A 114 15.56 -7.78 -17.98
CA ARG A 114 15.69 -8.91 -18.92
C ARG A 114 15.83 -8.49 -20.39
N GLY A 115 15.94 -7.19 -20.67
CA GLY A 115 16.05 -6.66 -22.02
C GLY A 115 14.82 -6.92 -22.90
N ARG A 116 13.64 -7.14 -22.29
CA ARG A 116 12.38 -7.39 -23.02
C ARG A 116 11.67 -6.07 -23.33
N ALA A 117 10.78 -6.10 -24.31
CA ALA A 117 9.98 -4.93 -24.68
C ALA A 117 9.06 -4.50 -23.52
N ILE A 118 9.08 -3.21 -23.20
CA ILE A 118 8.31 -2.63 -22.08
C ILE A 118 7.29 -1.56 -22.51
N TRP A 119 7.31 -1.15 -23.78
CA TRP A 119 6.57 0.03 -24.26
C TRP A 119 5.06 -0.06 -24.00
N PHE A 120 4.48 -1.26 -24.08
CA PHE A 120 3.05 -1.50 -23.85
C PHE A 120 2.65 -1.45 -22.37
N LEU A 121 3.61 -1.54 -21.45
CA LEU A 121 3.40 -1.37 -20.00
C LEU A 121 3.63 0.07 -19.56
N VAL A 122 4.59 0.77 -20.17
CA VAL A 122 4.95 2.13 -19.77
C VAL A 122 3.78 3.09 -19.92
N LEU A 123 3.00 3.00 -21.01
CA LEU A 123 1.85 3.86 -21.22
C LEU A 123 0.77 3.72 -20.12
N PRO A 124 0.23 2.51 -19.82
CA PRO A 124 -0.73 2.34 -18.73
C PRO A 124 -0.11 2.62 -17.35
N MET A 125 1.19 2.32 -17.16
CA MET A 125 1.91 2.66 -15.92
C MET A 125 1.89 4.17 -15.65
N VAL A 126 2.29 4.99 -16.63
CA VAL A 126 2.35 6.44 -16.48
C VAL A 126 0.95 7.00 -16.19
N PHE A 127 -0.08 6.51 -16.88
CA PHE A 127 -1.46 6.92 -16.61
C PHE A 127 -1.88 6.57 -15.17
N MET A 128 -1.61 5.35 -14.71
CA MET A 128 -1.92 4.88 -13.36
C MET A 128 -1.09 5.54 -12.25
N LEU A 129 -0.03 6.29 -12.58
CA LEU A 129 0.79 7.05 -11.63
C LEU A 129 0.50 8.57 -11.67
N ILE A 130 -0.16 9.08 -12.70
CA ILE A 130 -0.48 10.52 -12.82
C ILE A 130 -1.93 10.79 -12.44
N MET A 131 -2.86 9.92 -12.87
CA MET A 131 -4.27 10.09 -12.59
C MET A 131 -4.63 10.07 -11.09
N PRO A 132 -4.07 9.18 -10.25
CA PRO A 132 -4.34 9.22 -8.81
C PRO A 132 -3.81 10.51 -8.17
N MET A 133 -2.58 10.93 -8.51
CA MET A 133 -2.01 12.19 -8.04
C MET A 133 -2.91 13.38 -8.37
N TRP A 134 -3.36 13.48 -9.62
CA TRP A 134 -4.29 14.53 -10.05
C TRP A 134 -5.60 14.45 -9.27
N ALA A 135 -6.22 13.27 -9.20
CA ALA A 135 -7.49 13.08 -8.50
C ALA A 135 -7.36 13.42 -7.01
N MET A 136 -6.22 13.10 -6.39
CA MET A 136 -5.97 13.42 -5.00
C MET A 136 -5.78 14.91 -4.76
N LEU A 137 -5.00 15.59 -5.60
CA LEU A 137 -4.86 17.05 -5.52
C LEU A 137 -6.20 17.76 -5.69
N HIS A 138 -7.02 17.29 -6.62
CA HIS A 138 -8.38 17.82 -6.84
C HIS A 138 -9.28 17.59 -5.63
N GLN A 139 -9.27 16.40 -5.02
CA GLN A 139 -10.07 16.11 -3.82
C GLN A 139 -9.61 16.90 -2.60
N LEU A 140 -8.30 17.15 -2.50
CA LEU A 140 -7.69 17.84 -1.37
C LEU A 140 -7.95 19.35 -1.39
N PHE A 141 -7.86 19.98 -2.58
CA PHE A 141 -7.87 21.45 -2.70
C PHE A 141 -9.05 22.05 -3.48
N ILE A 142 -9.74 21.27 -4.32
CA ILE A 142 -10.78 21.80 -5.23
C ILE A 142 -12.17 21.31 -4.83
N ALA A 143 -12.45 20.02 -5.03
CA ALA A 143 -13.74 19.41 -4.71
C ALA A 143 -13.55 17.92 -4.40
N PRO A 144 -14.01 17.43 -3.22
CA PRO A 144 -14.74 18.14 -2.17
C PRO A 144 -13.92 19.20 -1.39
N GLY A 145 -12.59 19.19 -1.49
CA GLY A 145 -11.73 20.22 -0.91
C GLY A 145 -11.46 20.04 0.58
N TRP A 146 -10.96 18.86 0.99
CA TRP A 146 -10.75 18.51 2.41
C TRP A 146 -9.83 19.44 3.20
N LEU A 147 -8.95 20.20 2.54
CA LEU A 147 -8.08 21.19 3.18
C LEU A 147 -8.51 22.63 2.94
N LYS A 148 -9.70 22.86 2.37
CA LYS A 148 -10.21 24.20 2.13
C LYS A 148 -10.64 24.87 3.44
N ALA A 149 -10.30 26.14 3.59
CA ALA A 149 -10.66 26.93 4.77
C ALA A 149 -12.18 26.94 4.98
N GLY A 150 -12.61 26.55 6.19
CA GLY A 150 -14.01 26.55 6.63
C GLY A 150 -14.57 25.17 6.99
N GLN A 151 -14.08 24.08 6.40
CA GLN A 151 -14.52 22.69 6.67
C GLN A 151 -13.37 21.70 6.47
N VAL A 152 -12.31 21.84 7.26
CA VAL A 152 -11.10 21.00 7.11
C VAL A 152 -11.37 19.60 7.67
N ASP A 153 -11.24 18.59 6.81
CA ASP A 153 -11.22 17.18 7.20
C ASP A 153 -9.76 16.74 7.37
N TYR A 154 -9.29 16.76 8.62
CA TYR A 154 -7.90 16.39 8.94
C TYR A 154 -7.58 14.92 8.67
N LEU A 155 -8.57 14.02 8.77
CA LEU A 155 -8.36 12.60 8.54
C LEU A 155 -8.10 12.34 7.06
N LEU A 156 -9.02 12.79 6.19
CA LEU A 156 -8.88 12.61 4.75
C LEU A 156 -7.75 13.47 4.18
N GLY A 157 -7.59 14.68 4.70
CA GLY A 157 -6.50 15.58 4.33
C GLY A 157 -5.13 14.99 4.67
N GLY A 158 -4.96 14.44 5.87
CA GLY A 158 -3.72 13.81 6.31
C GLY A 158 -3.37 12.56 5.50
N ILE A 159 -4.34 11.65 5.32
CA ILE A 159 -4.12 10.44 4.52
C ILE A 159 -3.83 10.82 3.06
N GLY A 160 -4.58 11.74 2.46
CA GLY A 160 -4.37 12.19 1.08
C GLY A 160 -3.00 12.81 0.86
N LEU A 161 -2.53 13.67 1.77
CA LEU A 161 -1.17 14.24 1.72
C LEU A 161 -0.09 13.16 1.85
N ALA A 162 -0.26 12.21 2.77
CA ALA A 162 0.67 11.09 2.92
C ALA A 162 0.73 10.22 1.66
N THR A 163 -0.43 9.94 1.03
CA THR A 163 -0.51 9.20 -0.23
C THR A 163 0.22 9.92 -1.36
N ILE A 164 0.01 11.23 -1.52
CA ILE A 164 0.74 12.03 -2.53
C ILE A 164 2.24 12.01 -2.27
N ALA A 165 2.67 12.16 -1.01
CA ALA A 165 4.08 12.12 -0.66
C ALA A 165 4.73 10.77 -1.00
N LEU A 166 4.04 9.66 -0.69
CA LEU A 166 4.48 8.30 -1.04
C LEU A 166 4.54 8.09 -2.55
N GLU A 167 3.54 8.56 -3.29
CA GLU A 167 3.49 8.46 -4.75
C GLU A 167 4.65 9.23 -5.41
N ILE A 168 4.90 10.48 -4.97
CA ILE A 168 6.05 11.27 -5.44
C ILE A 168 7.36 10.54 -5.14
N TRP A 169 7.53 10.03 -3.91
CA TRP A 169 8.74 9.30 -3.54
C TRP A 169 8.94 8.07 -4.43
N MET A 170 7.89 7.26 -4.63
CA MET A 170 7.94 6.08 -5.50
C MET A 170 8.34 6.44 -6.95
N ILE A 171 7.80 7.52 -7.51
CA ILE A 171 8.17 8.00 -8.86
C ILE A 171 9.64 8.42 -8.90
N VAL A 172 10.13 9.10 -7.86
CA VAL A 172 11.53 9.52 -7.78
C VAL A 172 12.47 8.30 -7.69
N GLU A 173 12.14 7.30 -6.87
CA GLU A 173 12.93 6.05 -6.79
C GLU A 173 12.91 5.29 -8.11
N ALA A 174 11.74 5.20 -8.76
CA ALA A 174 11.61 4.60 -10.07
C ALA A 174 12.56 5.24 -11.09
N ILE A 175 12.54 6.57 -11.21
CA ILE A 175 13.39 7.29 -12.18
C ILE A 175 14.88 7.07 -11.89
N LYS A 176 15.28 7.05 -10.61
CA LYS A 176 16.69 6.84 -10.20
C LYS A 176 17.17 5.41 -10.47
N LEU A 177 16.30 4.41 -10.29
CA LEU A 177 16.63 3.00 -10.45
C LEU A 177 16.56 2.54 -11.91
N PHE A 178 15.69 3.14 -12.73
CA PHE A 178 15.47 2.74 -14.11
C PHE A 178 16.75 2.61 -14.96
N PRO A 179 17.69 3.58 -14.98
CA PRO A 179 18.92 3.45 -15.76
C PRO A 179 19.89 2.43 -15.18
N LYS A 180 19.83 2.17 -13.87
CA LYS A 180 20.76 1.27 -13.15
C LYS A 180 20.32 -0.20 -13.21
N ALA A 181 19.05 -0.47 -13.45
CA ALA A 181 18.48 -1.81 -13.43
C ALA A 181 18.70 -2.62 -14.72
N LYS A 182 19.19 -2.01 -15.80
CA LYS A 182 19.36 -2.70 -17.09
C LYS A 182 20.51 -3.70 -17.02
N GLY A 183 20.21 -4.99 -17.19
CA GLY A 183 21.22 -6.06 -17.23
C GLY A 183 21.66 -6.61 -15.87
N VAL A 184 21.08 -6.13 -14.76
CA VAL A 184 21.30 -6.73 -13.43
C VAL A 184 20.33 -7.90 -13.27
N LEU A 185 20.85 -9.11 -13.43
CA LEU A 185 20.10 -10.35 -13.20
C LEU A 185 20.25 -10.77 -11.73
N GLU A 186 19.25 -11.50 -11.21
CA GLU A 186 19.33 -12.11 -9.88
C GLU A 186 20.45 -13.16 -9.87
N GLU A 187 21.14 -13.34 -8.74
CA GLU A 187 22.25 -14.29 -8.56
C GLU A 187 21.87 -15.71 -9.03
N ASN A 188 20.62 -16.12 -8.75
CA ASN A 188 20.07 -17.43 -9.13
C ASN A 188 19.71 -17.57 -10.62
N ALA A 189 19.69 -16.48 -11.39
CA ALA A 189 19.32 -16.53 -12.80
C ALA A 189 20.47 -17.08 -13.67
N LEU A 190 21.73 -16.90 -13.25
CA LEU A 190 22.90 -17.40 -13.95
C LEU A 190 23.07 -18.92 -13.73
N ASP A 191 22.89 -19.39 -12.49
CA ASP A 191 22.96 -20.82 -12.12
C ASP A 191 21.98 -21.69 -12.92
N GLN A 192 20.77 -21.19 -13.20
CA GLN A 192 19.79 -21.92 -14.03
C GLN A 192 20.24 -22.06 -15.49
N THR A 193 20.93 -21.05 -16.03
CA THR A 193 21.47 -21.09 -17.40
C THR A 193 22.68 -22.01 -17.52
N GLU A 194 23.52 -22.09 -16.49
CA GLU A 194 24.66 -23.02 -16.46
C GLU A 194 24.20 -24.48 -16.29
N GLY A 195 23.22 -24.73 -15.42
CA GLY A 195 22.59 -26.06 -15.31
C GLY A 195 21.97 -26.54 -16.63
N LEU A 196 21.24 -25.67 -17.34
CA LEU A 196 20.65 -25.99 -18.65
C LEU A 196 21.69 -26.23 -19.76
N ARG A 197 22.89 -25.65 -19.65
CA ARG A 197 24.00 -25.90 -20.59
C ARG A 197 24.82 -27.14 -20.23
N ALA A 198 24.84 -27.54 -18.96
CA ALA A 198 25.49 -28.76 -18.51
C ALA A 198 24.68 -30.03 -18.84
N GLU A 199 23.37 -29.87 -19.04
CA GLU A 199 22.45 -30.96 -19.42
C GLU A 199 22.24 -31.12 -20.94
N SER A 200 22.86 -30.27 -21.77
CA SER A 200 22.77 -30.29 -23.25
C SER A 200 24.05 -30.77 -23.92
#